data_AF-A0A7W7NPU3-F1
#
_entry.id   AF-A0A7W7NPU3-F1
#
_cell.length_a   1.000
_cell.length_b   1.000
_cell.length_c   1.000
_cell.angle_alpha   90.00
_cell.angle_beta   90.00
_cell.angle_gamma   90.00
#
_symmetry.space_group_name_H-M   'P 1'
#
loop_
_entity.id
_entity.type
_entity.pdbx_description
1 polymer ?
#
loop_
_entity_poly.entity_id
_entity_poly.type
_entity_poly.pdbx_seq_one_letter_code
_entity_poly.pdbx_strand_id
1 'polypeptide(L)'
;MTEGPGERAERLRARRYWAVSLVFGLMGAGVGATLAYLGDNDARSLSASWAVGVTLLYAICLPLGSWLFLRQTDEVDLRDNLIGCTAGIYFYTMLYPGWYFLWKGGLVPEPDHQLLFIGTMGVVAAVYFWKRLRP
;
A
#
# COMPACT_ATOMS: atom_id res chain seq x y z
N MET A 1 18.55 24.63 -26.62
CA MET A 1 17.73 23.58 -27.27
C MET A 1 16.41 23.53 -26.51
N THR A 2 15.29 23.85 -27.15
CA THR A 2 13.97 23.80 -26.52
C THR A 2 13.45 22.37 -26.60
N GLU A 3 13.16 21.74 -25.46
CA GLU A 3 12.67 20.36 -25.37
C GLU A 3 11.53 20.11 -26.35
N GLY A 4 11.61 19.00 -27.09
CA GLY A 4 10.58 18.59 -28.03
C GLY A 4 9.25 18.27 -27.31
N PRO A 5 8.11 18.33 -28.00
CA PRO A 5 6.80 18.03 -27.40
C PRO A 5 6.74 16.65 -26.71
N GLY A 6 7.45 15.66 -27.27
CA GLY A 6 7.56 14.32 -26.70
C GLY A 6 8.38 14.26 -25.41
N GLU A 7 9.54 14.94 -25.35
CA GLU A 7 10.39 15.01 -24.16
C GLU A 7 9.67 15.71 -22.99
N ARG A 8 8.88 16.74 -23.29
CA ARG A 8 8.04 17.42 -22.29
C ARG A 8 6.95 16.49 -21.73
N ALA A 9 6.31 15.70 -22.60
CA ALA A 9 5.29 14.75 -22.20
C ALA A 9 5.87 13.62 -21.33
N GLU A 10 7.04 13.09 -21.68
CA GLU A 10 7.76 12.10 -20.87
C GLU A 10 8.19 12.64 -19.51
N ARG A 11 8.77 13.86 -19.45
CA ARG A 11 9.12 14.49 -18.17
C ARG A 11 7.92 14.68 -17.26
N LEU A 12 6.78 15.06 -17.83
CA LEU A 12 5.54 15.19 -17.06
C LEU A 12 5.07 13.83 -16.54
N ARG A 13 5.15 12.75 -17.32
CA ARG A 13 4.84 11.38 -16.88
C ARG A 13 5.79 10.91 -15.77
N ALA A 14 7.09 11.12 -15.93
CA ALA A 14 8.09 10.75 -14.93
C ALA A 14 7.87 11.52 -13.61
N ARG A 15 7.66 12.84 -13.67
CA ARG A 15 7.40 13.67 -12.48
C ARG A 15 6.12 13.25 -11.75
N ARG A 16 5.09 12.87 -12.51
CA ARG A 16 3.81 12.35 -12.01
C ARG A 16 3.99 11.02 -11.28
N TYR A 17 4.69 10.08 -11.93
CA TYR A 17 5.06 8.79 -11.33
C TYR A 17 5.85 8.97 -10.02
N TRP A 18 6.84 9.85 -9.99
CA TRP A 18 7.61 10.17 -8.79
C TRP A 18 6.76 10.81 -7.69
N ALA A 19 5.80 11.68 -8.04
CA ALA A 19 4.89 12.26 -7.06
C ALA A 19 3.99 11.20 -6.39
N VAL A 20 3.42 10.28 -7.17
CA VAL A 20 2.61 9.16 -6.64
C VAL A 20 3.48 8.25 -5.78
N SER A 21 4.67 7.89 -6.26
CA SER A 21 5.63 7.06 -5.53
C SER A 21 6.09 7.70 -4.22
N LEU A 22 6.28 9.02 -4.21
CA LEU A 22 6.62 9.78 -3.00
C LEU A 22 5.46 9.72 -1.98
N VAL A 23 4.22 9.95 -2.40
CA VAL A 23 3.06 9.93 -1.49
C VAL A 23 2.89 8.56 -0.83
N PHE A 24 2.98 7.47 -1.59
CA PHE A 24 2.93 6.13 -1.01
C PHE A 24 4.20 5.76 -0.24
N GLY A 25 5.36 6.26 -0.67
CA GLY A 25 6.63 6.12 0.03
C GLY A 25 6.59 6.74 1.43
N LEU A 26 5.93 7.89 1.60
CA LEU A 26 5.71 8.51 2.91
C LEU A 26 4.89 7.61 3.84
N MET A 27 3.91 6.88 3.31
CA MET A 27 3.15 5.91 4.12
C MET A 27 4.03 4.76 4.60
N GLY A 28 4.84 4.18 3.69
CA GLY A 28 5.81 3.15 4.04
C GLY A 28 6.83 3.61 5.08
N ALA A 29 7.32 4.85 4.93
CA ALA A 29 8.19 5.49 5.93
C ALA A 29 7.48 5.67 7.28
N GLY A 30 6.18 6.01 7.29
CA GLY A 30 5.37 6.09 8.50
C GLY A 30 5.27 4.76 9.25
N VAL A 31 5.09 3.64 8.53
CA VAL A 31 5.14 2.29 9.14
C VAL A 31 6.51 2.00 9.71
N GLY A 32 7.56 2.20 8.90
CA GLY A 32 8.94 1.93 9.31
C GLY A 32 9.34 2.73 10.56
N ALA A 33 9.01 4.02 10.58
CA ALA A 33 9.26 4.89 11.73
C ALA A 33 8.46 4.45 12.97
N THR A 34 7.23 3.97 12.80
CA THR A 34 6.41 3.47 13.91
C THR A 34 6.98 2.18 14.50
N LEU A 35 7.40 1.24 13.64
CA LEU A 35 8.06 0.00 14.08
C LEU A 35 9.40 0.28 14.78
N ALA A 36 10.21 1.19 14.22
CA ALA A 36 11.46 1.61 14.84
C ALA A 36 11.23 2.28 16.21
N TYR A 37 10.25 3.17 16.31
CA TYR A 37 9.89 3.82 17.58
C TYR A 37 9.45 2.81 18.64
N LEU A 38 8.61 1.84 18.28
CA LEU A 38 8.17 0.80 19.20
C LEU A 38 9.35 -0.09 19.66
N GLY A 39 10.25 -0.45 18.73
CA GLY A 39 11.43 -1.26 19.02
C GLY A 39 12.46 -0.57 19.92
N ASP A 40 12.81 0.68 19.64
CA ASP A 40 13.83 1.43 20.41
C ASP A 40 13.38 1.76 21.84
N ASN A 41 12.08 1.93 22.06
CA ASN A 41 11.54 2.31 23.36
C ASN A 41 11.00 1.12 24.17
N ASP A 42 11.11 -0.12 23.66
CA ASP A 42 10.42 -1.31 24.17
C ASP A 42 8.94 -1.03 24.51
N ALA A 43 8.34 -0.13 23.72
CA ALA A 43 7.06 0.47 24.02
C ALA A 43 5.95 -0.46 23.55
N ARG A 44 5.09 -0.91 24.48
CA ARG A 44 3.89 -1.68 24.12
C ARG A 44 2.81 -0.86 23.41
N SER A 45 2.91 0.47 23.44
CA SER A 45 1.91 1.38 22.90
C SER A 45 2.54 2.66 22.39
N LEU A 46 1.91 3.25 21.36
CA LEU A 46 2.30 4.56 20.83
C LEU A 46 1.82 5.69 21.75
N SER A 47 2.60 6.77 21.83
CA SER A 47 2.12 8.01 22.42
C SER A 47 0.93 8.55 21.61
N ALA A 48 0.01 9.25 22.26
CA ALA A 48 -1.19 9.77 21.61
C ALA A 48 -0.86 10.68 20.42
N SER A 49 0.17 11.53 20.56
CA SER A 49 0.62 12.42 19.48
C SER A 49 1.16 11.64 18.28
N TRP A 50 1.93 10.57 18.50
CA TRP A 50 2.44 9.73 17.42
C TRP A 50 1.31 8.97 16.72
N ALA A 51 0.40 8.35 17.50
CA ALA A 51 -0.74 7.63 16.97
C ALA A 51 -1.62 8.53 16.08
N VAL A 52 -1.92 9.76 16.54
CA VAL A 52 -2.65 10.75 15.75
C VAL A 52 -1.87 11.14 14.49
N GLY A 53 -0.58 11.42 14.61
CA GLY A 53 0.27 11.80 13.48
C GLY A 53 0.30 10.76 12.36
N VAL A 54 0.54 9.49 12.70
CA VAL A 54 0.56 8.38 11.73
C VAL A 54 -0.83 8.13 11.15
N THR A 55 -1.88 8.24 11.96
CA THR A 55 -3.27 8.12 11.49
C THR A 55 -3.60 9.19 10.46
N LEU A 56 -3.25 10.45 10.72
CA LEU A 56 -3.47 11.56 9.78
C LEU A 56 -2.65 11.40 8.51
N LEU A 57 -1.39 10.96 8.63
CA LEU A 57 -0.54 10.64 7.49
C LEU A 57 -1.24 9.63 6.57
N TYR A 58 -1.75 8.53 7.14
CA TYR A 58 -2.50 7.52 6.39
C TYR A 58 -3.80 8.05 5.79
N ALA A 59 -4.58 8.78 6.58
CA ALA A 59 -5.86 9.34 6.16
C ALA A 59 -5.73 10.35 5.01
N ILE A 60 -4.58 11.02 4.88
CA ILE A 60 -4.32 12.01 3.83
C ILE A 60 -3.61 11.36 2.64
N CYS A 61 -2.52 10.63 2.87
CA CYS A 61 -1.69 10.09 1.81
C CYS A 61 -2.41 9.00 1.01
N LEU A 62 -3.23 8.15 1.65
CA LEU A 62 -3.90 7.07 0.94
C LEU A 62 -4.94 7.60 -0.08
N PRO A 63 -5.88 8.49 0.28
CA PRO A 63 -6.81 9.05 -0.71
C PRO A 63 -6.11 9.93 -1.75
N LEU A 64 -5.15 10.75 -1.33
CA LEU A 64 -4.42 11.65 -2.24
C LEU A 64 -3.59 10.86 -3.26
N GLY A 65 -2.84 9.86 -2.79
CA GLY A 65 -2.04 8.98 -3.63
C GLY A 65 -2.92 8.20 -4.60
N SER A 66 -4.06 7.67 -4.12
CA SER A 66 -5.02 6.96 -4.97
C SER A 66 -5.63 7.88 -6.04
N TRP A 67 -6.02 9.10 -5.68
CA TRP A 67 -6.56 10.07 -6.63
C TRP A 67 -5.54 10.50 -7.68
N LEU A 68 -4.29 10.76 -7.26
CA LEU A 68 -3.20 11.09 -8.18
C LEU A 68 -2.88 9.91 -9.12
N PHE A 69 -2.83 8.69 -8.59
CA PHE A 69 -2.64 7.47 -9.36
C PHE A 69 -3.72 7.34 -10.44
N LEU A 70 -5.00 7.36 -10.07
CA LEU A 70 -6.11 7.20 -11.01
C LEU A 70 -6.14 8.27 -12.11
N ARG A 71 -5.66 9.48 -11.85
CA ARG A 71 -5.59 10.56 -12.85
C ARG A 71 -4.44 10.43 -13.84
N GLN A 72 -3.41 9.66 -13.51
CA GLN A 72 -2.13 9.67 -14.22
C GLN A 72 -1.81 8.34 -14.88
N THR A 73 -2.43 7.26 -14.42
CA THR A 73 -2.22 5.90 -14.88
C THR A 73 -3.01 5.63 -16.17
N ASP A 74 -2.38 4.91 -17.09
CA ASP A 74 -3.01 4.47 -18.34
C ASP A 74 -4.03 3.32 -18.08
N GLU A 75 -4.91 3.07 -19.04
CA GLU A 75 -5.97 2.04 -18.92
C GLU A 75 -5.40 0.63 -18.70
N VAL A 76 -4.25 0.32 -19.34
CA VAL A 76 -3.58 -0.98 -19.20
C VAL A 76 -3.03 -1.15 -17.79
N ASP A 77 -2.26 -0.18 -17.30
CA ASP A 77 -1.71 -0.20 -15.95
C ASP A 77 -2.82 -0.21 -14.88
N LEU A 78 -3.93 0.50 -15.14
CA LEU A 78 -5.09 0.50 -14.26
C LEU A 78 -5.74 -0.88 -14.20
N ARG A 79 -5.91 -1.54 -15.35
CA ARG A 79 -6.45 -2.90 -15.43
C ARG A 79 -5.56 -3.89 -14.68
N ASP A 80 -4.25 -3.83 -14.85
CA ASP A 80 -3.32 -4.71 -14.16
C ASP A 80 -3.33 -4.48 -12.65
N ASN A 81 -3.39 -3.22 -12.22
CA ASN A 81 -3.54 -2.86 -10.82
C ASN A 81 -4.87 -3.37 -10.25
N LEU A 82 -5.98 -3.26 -10.99
CA LEU A 82 -7.27 -3.80 -10.57
C LEU A 82 -7.22 -5.32 -10.39
N ILE A 83 -6.58 -6.05 -11.30
CA ILE A 83 -6.40 -7.50 -11.17
C ILE A 83 -5.58 -7.83 -9.90
N GLY A 84 -4.51 -7.09 -9.64
CA GLY A 84 -3.72 -7.22 -8.42
C GLY A 84 -4.55 -6.96 -7.16
N CYS A 85 -5.30 -5.86 -7.13
CA CYS A 85 -6.20 -5.51 -6.03
C CYS A 85 -7.29 -6.57 -5.83
N THR A 86 -7.87 -7.13 -6.90
CA THR A 86 -8.86 -8.20 -6.81
C THR A 86 -8.27 -9.48 -6.20
N ALA A 87 -7.07 -9.87 -6.60
CA ALA A 87 -6.39 -11.01 -5.99
C ALA A 87 -6.09 -10.76 -4.51
N GLY A 88 -5.63 -9.56 -4.16
CA GLY A 88 -5.37 -9.15 -2.78
C GLY A 88 -6.62 -9.18 -1.91
N ILE A 89 -7.73 -8.60 -2.39
CA ILE A 89 -8.98 -8.61 -1.61
C ILE A 89 -9.51 -10.03 -1.41
N TYR A 90 -9.41 -10.91 -2.42
CA TYR A 90 -9.79 -12.32 -2.27
C TYR A 90 -8.92 -13.05 -1.25
N PHE A 91 -7.60 -12.82 -1.30
CA PHE A 91 -6.69 -13.34 -0.27
C PHE A 91 -7.13 -12.90 1.13
N TYR A 92 -7.38 -11.61 1.34
CA TYR A 92 -7.82 -11.07 2.62
C TYR A 92 -9.17 -11.65 3.07
N THR A 93 -10.17 -11.65 2.19
CA THR A 93 -11.53 -12.10 2.52
C THR A 93 -11.65 -13.60 2.72
N MET A 94 -10.73 -14.40 2.18
CA MET A 94 -10.66 -15.82 2.52
C MET A 94 -9.90 -16.03 3.83
N LEU A 95 -8.75 -15.39 3.99
CA LEU A 95 -7.84 -15.64 5.10
C LEU A 95 -8.38 -15.09 6.43
N TYR A 96 -8.80 -13.82 6.47
CA TYR A 96 -9.19 -13.18 7.73
C TYR A 96 -10.44 -13.82 8.36
N PRO A 97 -11.58 -14.00 7.67
CA PRO A 97 -12.75 -14.63 8.27
C PRO A 97 -12.47 -16.08 8.68
N GLY A 98 -11.75 -16.84 7.85
CA GLY A 98 -11.36 -18.22 8.18
C GLY A 98 -10.54 -18.27 9.47
N TRP A 99 -9.49 -17.45 9.57
CA TRP A 99 -8.67 -17.37 10.77
C TRP A 99 -9.49 -16.90 11.98
N TYR A 100 -10.32 -15.88 11.82
CA TYR A 100 -11.17 -15.36 12.88
C TYR A 100 -12.07 -16.45 13.49
N PHE A 101 -12.75 -17.25 12.67
CA PHE A 101 -13.61 -18.32 13.18
C PHE A 101 -12.82 -19.46 13.82
N LEU A 102 -11.65 -19.81 13.26
CA LEU A 102 -10.76 -20.80 13.89
C LEU A 102 -10.25 -20.32 15.26
N TRP A 103 -9.94 -19.03 15.38
CA TRP A 103 -9.54 -18.42 16.66
C TRP A 103 -10.69 -18.46 17.67
N LYS A 104 -11.91 -18.07 17.26
CA LYS A 104 -13.09 -18.17 18.13
C LYS A 104 -13.44 -19.60 18.52
N GLY A 105 -13.06 -20.58 17.71
CA GLY A 105 -13.13 -22.01 18.03
C GLY A 105 -12.00 -22.53 18.92
N GLY A 106 -11.01 -21.70 19.29
CA GLY A 106 -9.86 -22.10 20.12
C GLY A 106 -8.82 -22.96 19.39
N LEU A 107 -8.84 -23.02 18.05
CA LEU A 107 -7.98 -23.89 17.25
C LEU A 107 -6.65 -23.23 16.86
N VAL A 108 -6.62 -21.90 16.78
CA VAL A 108 -5.44 -21.11 16.38
C VAL A 108 -5.34 -19.83 17.23
N PRO A 109 -4.16 -19.18 17.29
CA PRO A 109 -4.00 -17.88 17.94
C PRO A 109 -4.85 -16.77 17.29
N GLU A 110 -4.97 -15.64 17.99
CA GLU A 110 -5.63 -14.45 17.47
C GLU A 110 -5.03 -14.00 16.12
N PRO A 111 -5.85 -13.60 15.14
CA PRO A 111 -5.35 -13.16 13.84
C PRO A 111 -4.38 -11.98 13.96
N ASP A 112 -3.19 -12.13 13.37
CA ASP A 112 -2.20 -11.05 13.30
C ASP A 112 -2.57 -10.05 12.19
N HIS A 113 -2.98 -8.85 12.59
CA HIS A 113 -3.37 -7.78 11.67
C HIS A 113 -2.23 -7.26 10.79
N GLN A 114 -0.99 -7.26 11.30
CA GLN A 114 0.17 -6.84 10.54
C GLN A 114 0.49 -7.86 9.45
N LEU A 115 0.44 -9.16 9.80
CA LEU A 115 0.63 -10.24 8.84
C LEU A 115 -0.45 -10.22 7.74
N LEU A 116 -1.72 -10.01 8.12
CA LEU A 116 -2.82 -9.88 7.15
C LEU A 116 -2.59 -8.71 6.19
N PHE A 117 -2.18 -7.56 6.72
CA PHE A 117 -1.89 -6.37 5.92
C PHE A 117 -0.71 -6.61 4.96
N ILE A 118 0.44 -7.08 5.47
CA ILE A 118 1.64 -7.34 4.68
C ILE A 118 1.39 -8.43 3.64
N GLY A 119 0.72 -9.51 4.03
CA GLY A 119 0.36 -10.61 3.13
C GLY A 119 -0.55 -10.14 1.99
N THR A 120 -1.56 -9.33 2.31
CA THR A 120 -2.48 -8.75 1.31
C THR A 120 -1.73 -7.85 0.34
N MET A 121 -0.92 -6.92 0.85
CA MET A 121 -0.11 -6.03 0.01
C MET A 121 0.92 -6.80 -0.84
N GLY A 122 1.49 -7.88 -0.28
CA GLY A 122 2.38 -8.79 -0.98
C GLY A 122 1.71 -9.50 -2.15
N VAL A 123 0.47 -9.99 -1.97
CA VAL A 123 -0.33 -10.58 -3.06
C VAL A 123 -0.65 -9.56 -4.14
N VAL A 124 -1.08 -8.36 -3.76
CA VAL A 124 -1.36 -7.26 -4.72
C VAL A 124 -0.12 -6.97 -5.56
N ALA A 125 1.04 -6.76 -4.91
CA ALA A 125 2.29 -6.47 -5.59
C ALA A 125 2.73 -7.63 -6.49
N ALA A 126 2.70 -8.86 -5.99
CA ALA A 126 3.12 -10.05 -6.74
C ALA A 126 2.28 -10.24 -8.01
N VAL A 127 0.95 -10.11 -7.92
CA VAL A 127 0.06 -10.26 -9.08
C VAL A 127 0.20 -9.10 -10.05
N TYR A 128 0.31 -7.87 -9.55
CA TYR A 128 0.57 -6.70 -10.40
C TYR A 128 1.87 -6.84 -11.19
N PHE A 129 2.99 -7.16 -10.53
CA PHE A 129 4.27 -7.33 -11.21
C PHE A 129 4.28 -8.55 -12.13
N TRP A 130 3.61 -9.64 -11.77
CA TRP A 130 3.46 -10.79 -12.65
C TRP A 130 2.74 -10.45 -13.95
N LYS A 131 1.66 -9.67 -13.89
CA LYS A 131 0.94 -9.17 -15.07
C LYS A 131 1.80 -8.22 -15.89
N ARG A 132 2.46 -7.26 -15.23
CA ARG A 132 3.32 -6.29 -15.90
C ARG A 132 4.51 -6.95 -16.62
N LEU A 133 5.02 -8.07 -16.12
CA LEU A 133 6.11 -8.83 -16.74
C LEU A 133 5.64 -9.82 -17.82
N ARG A 134 4.34 -10.13 -17.88
CA ARG A 134 3.74 -11.09 -18.83
C ARG A 134 2.47 -10.48 -19.46
N PRO A 135 2.64 -9.57 -20.45
CA PRO A 135 1.53 -8.91 -21.12
C PRO A 135 0.60 -9.88 -21.86
#